data_AF-A0A7S0BB59-F1
#
_entry.id   AF-A0A7S0BB59-F1
#
_cell.length_a   1.000
_cell.length_b   1.000
_cell.length_c   1.000
_cell.angle_alpha   90.00
_cell.angle_beta   90.00
_cell.angle_gamma   90.00
#
_symmetry.space_group_name_H-M   'P 1'
#
loop_
_entity.id
_entity.type
_entity.pdbx_description
1 polymer ?
#
loop_
_entity_poly.entity_id
_entity_poly.type
_entity_poly.pdbx_seq_one_letter_code
_entity_poly.pdbx_strand_id
1 'polypeptide(L)'
;VHLVLRSFRIMRFVGSLKRLRLVVTTFVHSAFTALWACLSVAVVLYTFALLILQGVEAHARVNPEPDDALYGYYGSIGRAMMCLFMAITNGREWEALVQPLGRISPLYFGLFVFYVAFAVFFIMSLLTAIFVERTSQIAKLDSDLARQEELDQ
;
A
#
# COMPACT_ATOMS: atom_id res chain seq x y z
N VAL A 1 -11.06 -15.70 -18.26
CA VAL A 1 -12.51 -16.03 -18.14
C VAL A 1 -12.77 -17.49 -17.73
N HIS A 2 -12.12 -18.48 -18.35
CA HIS A 2 -12.37 -19.91 -18.09
C HIS A 2 -12.05 -20.37 -16.64
N LEU A 3 -10.97 -19.84 -16.02
CA LEU A 3 -10.64 -20.10 -14.61
C LEU A 3 -11.68 -19.48 -13.65
N VAL A 4 -12.15 -18.27 -13.96
CA VAL A 4 -13.15 -17.52 -13.19
C VAL A 4 -14.50 -18.24 -13.19
N LEU A 5 -14.94 -18.77 -14.33
CA LEU A 5 -16.18 -19.54 -14.44
C LEU A 5 -16.11 -20.90 -13.71
N ARG A 6 -14.94 -21.54 -13.69
CA ARG A 6 -14.72 -22.79 -12.94
C ARG A 6 -14.78 -22.54 -11.42
N SER A 7 -14.17 -21.45 -10.96
CA SER A 7 -14.30 -20.99 -9.57
C SER A 7 -15.74 -20.63 -9.20
N PHE A 8 -16.52 -20.06 -10.13
CA PHE A 8 -17.93 -19.72 -9.92
C PHE A 8 -18.81 -20.96 -9.72
N ARG A 9 -18.55 -22.05 -10.46
CA ARG A 9 -19.30 -23.32 -10.34
C ARG A 9 -19.04 -24.02 -9.00
N ILE A 10 -17.80 -23.95 -8.51
CA ILE A 10 -17.42 -24.45 -7.18
C ILE A 10 -18.12 -23.63 -6.09
N MET A 11 -18.19 -22.30 -6.25
CA MET A 11 -18.90 -21.38 -5.34
C MET A 11 -20.41 -21.67 -5.24
N ARG A 12 -21.04 -22.19 -6.29
CA ARG A 12 -22.45 -22.64 -6.25
C ARG A 12 -22.63 -23.90 -5.39
N PHE A 13 -21.64 -24.80 -5.37
CA PHE A 13 -21.64 -26.02 -4.54
C PHE A 13 -21.39 -25.72 -3.05
N VAL A 14 -20.71 -24.61 -2.76
CA VAL A 14 -20.50 -24.07 -1.39
C VAL A 14 -21.81 -23.63 -0.71
N GLY A 15 -22.90 -23.43 -1.47
CA GLY A 15 -24.21 -23.05 -0.93
C GLY A 15 -24.82 -24.01 0.10
N SER A 16 -24.36 -25.27 0.15
CA SER A 16 -24.84 -26.29 1.09
C SER A 16 -24.17 -26.21 2.48
N LEU A 17 -22.99 -25.57 2.58
CA LEU A 17 -22.21 -25.49 3.82
C LEU A 17 -22.22 -24.05 4.36
N LYS A 18 -23.15 -23.75 5.27
CA LYS A 18 -23.33 -22.42 5.90
C LYS A 18 -22.01 -21.81 6.40
N ARG A 19 -21.11 -22.62 6.98
CA ARG A 19 -19.78 -22.19 7.45
C ARG A 19 -18.83 -21.76 6.32
N LEU A 20 -18.82 -22.46 5.20
CA LEU A 20 -17.97 -22.13 4.06
C LEU A 20 -18.48 -20.87 3.34
N ARG A 21 -19.80 -20.70 3.23
CA ARG A 21 -20.40 -19.45 2.73
C ARG A 21 -19.99 -18.25 3.58
N LEU A 22 -20.05 -18.37 4.91
CA LEU A 22 -19.62 -17.30 5.82
C LEU A 22 -18.17 -16.87 5.55
N VAL A 23 -17.24 -17.84 5.50
CA VAL A 23 -15.81 -17.58 5.25
C VAL A 23 -15.58 -16.97 3.87
N VAL A 24 -16.25 -17.46 2.81
CA VAL A 24 -16.11 -16.91 1.45
C VAL A 24 -16.63 -15.48 1.38
N THR A 25 -17.76 -15.18 2.05
CA THR A 25 -18.37 -13.85 2.00
C THR A 25 -17.50 -12.82 2.72
N THR A 26 -16.95 -13.15 3.89
CA THR A 26 -16.02 -12.27 4.63
C THR A 26 -14.68 -12.11 3.89
N PHE A 27 -14.18 -13.17 3.25
CA PHE A 27 -12.97 -13.11 2.43
C PHE A 27 -13.15 -12.18 1.22
N VAL A 28 -14.24 -12.34 0.45
CA VAL A 28 -14.52 -11.48 -0.71
C VAL A 28 -14.64 -10.01 -0.28
N HIS A 29 -15.33 -9.75 0.83
CA HIS A 29 -15.45 -8.39 1.36
C HIS A 29 -14.07 -7.80 1.72
N SER A 30 -13.23 -8.58 2.40
CA SER A 30 -11.86 -8.18 2.75
C SER A 30 -10.98 -7.95 1.51
N ALA A 31 -11.14 -8.77 0.47
CA ALA A 31 -10.42 -8.63 -0.79
C ALA A 31 -10.80 -7.35 -1.55
N PHE A 32 -12.08 -6.97 -1.56
CA PHE A 32 -12.52 -5.69 -2.12
C PHE A 32 -11.94 -4.51 -1.34
N THR A 33 -11.96 -4.55 -0.02
CA THR A 33 -11.33 -3.50 0.82
C THR A 33 -9.83 -3.39 0.58
N ALA A 34 -9.14 -4.54 0.47
CA ALA A 34 -7.72 -4.57 0.14
C ALA A 34 -7.43 -4.01 -1.26
N LEU A 35 -8.29 -4.28 -2.25
CA LEU A 35 -8.15 -3.71 -3.60
C LEU A 35 -8.24 -2.19 -3.58
N TRP A 36 -9.18 -1.61 -2.84
CA TRP A 36 -9.28 -0.16 -2.69
C TRP A 36 -8.05 0.44 -2.02
N ALA A 37 -7.53 -0.21 -0.97
CA ALA A 37 -6.28 0.21 -0.33
C ALA A 37 -5.09 0.17 -1.29
N CYS A 38 -4.94 -0.92 -2.06
CA CYS A 38 -3.90 -1.04 -3.10
C CYS A 38 -4.03 0.06 -4.16
N LEU A 39 -5.26 0.38 -4.58
CA LEU A 39 -5.53 1.45 -5.54
C LEU A 39 -5.12 2.82 -4.96
N SER A 40 -5.44 3.11 -3.69
CA SER A 40 -5.01 4.34 -3.03
C SER A 40 -3.49 4.47 -2.98
N VAL A 41 -2.77 3.37 -2.65
CA VAL A 41 -1.30 3.35 -2.68
C VAL A 41 -0.77 3.59 -4.10
N ALA A 42 -1.38 2.96 -5.11
CA ALA A 42 -0.98 3.15 -6.51
C ALA A 42 -1.14 4.59 -6.98
N VAL A 43 -2.22 5.28 -6.56
CA VAL A 43 -2.43 6.71 -6.85
C VAL A 43 -1.34 7.56 -6.23
N VAL A 44 -1.00 7.33 -4.95
CA VAL A 44 0.09 8.06 -4.27
C VAL A 44 1.41 7.83 -5.00
N LEU A 45 1.76 6.58 -5.32
CA LEU A 45 2.97 6.25 -6.07
C LEU A 45 3.02 6.98 -7.41
N TYR A 46 1.90 6.98 -8.15
CA TYR A 46 1.79 7.66 -9.44
C TYR A 46 1.98 9.17 -9.32
N THR A 47 1.36 9.82 -8.34
CA THR A 47 1.49 11.27 -8.14
C THR A 47 2.94 11.67 -7.84
N PHE A 48 3.61 11.01 -6.89
CA PHE A 48 5.00 11.33 -6.57
C PHE A 48 5.95 10.96 -7.71
N ALA A 49 5.72 9.83 -8.40
CA ALA A 49 6.50 9.43 -9.56
C ALA A 49 6.43 10.47 -10.69
N LEU A 50 5.23 11.00 -10.96
CA LEU A 50 5.05 12.06 -11.96
C LEU A 50 5.79 13.35 -11.59
N LEU A 51 5.68 13.79 -10.34
CA LEU A 51 6.37 15.02 -9.89
C LEU A 51 7.89 14.90 -10.04
N ILE A 52 8.44 13.73 -9.70
CA ILE A 52 9.87 13.44 -9.86
C ILE A 52 10.24 13.38 -11.35
N LEU A 53 9.48 12.63 -12.16
CA LEU A 53 9.74 12.47 -13.59
C LEU A 53 9.73 13.82 -14.33
N GLN A 54 8.76 14.69 -14.02
CA GLN A 54 8.71 16.05 -14.57
C GLN A 54 9.97 16.86 -14.21
N GLY A 55 10.49 16.68 -12.99
CA GLY A 55 11.75 17.29 -12.58
C GLY A 55 12.97 16.76 -13.31
N VAL A 56 13.03 15.45 -13.51
CA VAL A 56 14.10 14.79 -14.29
C VAL A 56 14.08 15.26 -15.74
N GLU A 57 12.89 15.31 -16.38
CA GLU A 57 12.74 15.83 -17.74
C GLU A 57 13.08 17.32 -17.85
N ALA A 58 12.76 18.13 -16.84
CA ALA A 58 13.15 19.53 -16.80
C ALA A 58 14.68 19.70 -16.68
N HIS A 59 15.33 18.88 -15.84
CA HIS A 59 16.78 18.87 -15.69
C HIS A 59 17.48 18.43 -16.99
N ALA A 60 16.96 17.41 -17.66
CA ALA A 60 17.45 16.89 -18.95
C ALA A 60 17.52 17.95 -20.05
N ARG A 61 16.58 18.91 -20.05
CA ARG A 61 16.54 19.99 -21.04
C ARG A 61 17.63 21.04 -20.82
N VAL A 62 18.07 21.20 -19.57
CA VAL A 62 19.08 22.20 -19.19
C VAL A 62 20.49 21.61 -19.25
N ASN A 63 20.65 20.37 -18.76
CA ASN A 63 21.91 19.64 -18.75
C ASN A 63 21.79 18.41 -19.66
N PRO A 64 22.33 18.45 -20.88
CA PRO A 64 22.26 17.34 -21.82
C PRO A 64 23.23 16.19 -21.50
N GLU A 65 24.06 16.31 -20.46
CA GLU A 65 24.91 15.19 -20.03
C GLU A 65 24.03 14.07 -19.44
N PRO A 66 24.13 12.84 -19.96
CA PRO A 66 23.33 11.73 -19.49
C PRO A 66 23.78 11.28 -18.08
N ASP A 67 22.91 11.47 -17.08
CA ASP A 67 23.05 10.81 -15.77
C ASP A 67 22.37 9.43 -15.83
N ASP A 68 23.15 8.41 -16.19
CA ASP A 68 22.69 7.03 -16.32
C ASP A 68 22.01 6.49 -15.06
N ALA A 69 22.46 6.91 -13.88
CA ALA A 69 21.86 6.50 -12.61
C ALA A 69 20.47 7.13 -12.44
N LEU A 70 20.33 8.40 -12.77
CA LEU A 70 19.06 9.11 -12.70
C LEU A 70 18.02 8.54 -13.67
N TYR A 71 18.39 8.32 -14.95
CA TYR A 71 17.48 7.73 -15.94
C TYR A 71 17.22 6.23 -15.70
N GLY A 72 18.17 5.53 -15.09
CA GLY A 72 17.99 4.15 -14.64
C GLY A 72 16.81 4.01 -13.67
N TYR A 73 16.68 4.93 -12.72
CA TYR A 73 15.62 4.90 -11.70
C TYR A 73 14.35 5.69 -12.10
N TYR A 74 14.53 6.85 -12.72
CA TYR A 74 13.45 7.84 -12.92
C TYR A 74 13.22 8.19 -14.39
N GLY A 75 13.82 7.46 -15.34
CA GLY A 75 13.63 7.71 -16.78
C GLY A 75 12.27 7.28 -17.35
N SER A 76 11.43 6.62 -16.57
CA SER A 76 10.04 6.37 -16.94
C SER A 76 9.16 6.31 -15.70
N ILE A 77 7.86 6.58 -15.89
CA ILE A 77 6.90 6.60 -14.79
C ILE A 77 6.83 5.27 -14.05
N GLY A 78 6.85 4.15 -14.78
CA GLY A 78 6.81 2.81 -14.18
C GLY A 78 8.06 2.50 -13.34
N ARG A 79 9.24 2.96 -13.78
CA ARG A 79 10.49 2.82 -13.02
C ARG A 79 10.48 3.71 -11.78
N ALA A 80 10.01 4.96 -11.90
CA ALA A 80 9.88 5.87 -10.78
C ALA A 80 8.90 5.34 -9.71
N MET A 81 7.74 4.83 -10.13
CA MET A 81 6.78 4.17 -9.24
C MET A 81 7.38 2.94 -8.55
N MET A 82 8.15 2.12 -9.29
CA MET A 82 8.86 0.97 -8.72
C MET A 82 9.92 1.39 -7.69
N CYS A 83 10.67 2.45 -7.97
CA CYS A 83 11.67 2.97 -7.03
C CYS A 83 11.02 3.48 -5.73
N LEU A 84 9.93 4.24 -5.84
CA LEU A 84 9.16 4.71 -4.68
C LEU A 84 8.61 3.53 -3.87
N PHE A 85 8.06 2.52 -4.55
CA PHE A 85 7.60 1.29 -3.90
C PHE A 85 8.75 0.53 -3.21
N MET A 86 9.91 0.38 -3.85
CA MET A 86 11.10 -0.24 -3.25
C MET A 86 11.60 0.51 -2.02
N ALA A 87 11.51 1.84 -2.01
CA ALA A 87 11.96 2.68 -0.89
C ALA A 87 11.17 2.40 0.40
N ILE A 88 9.87 2.11 0.29
CA ILE A 88 8.99 1.83 1.45
C ILE A 88 8.89 0.35 1.80
N THR A 89 9.13 -0.53 0.82
CA THR A 89 9.10 -2.00 1.03
C THR A 89 10.46 -2.59 1.38
N ASN A 90 11.47 -1.73 1.55
CA ASN A 90 12.85 -2.12 1.83
C ASN A 90 13.46 -3.02 0.73
N GLY A 91 13.03 -2.83 -0.52
CA GLY A 91 13.60 -3.52 -1.69
C GLY A 91 14.97 -2.99 -2.09
N ARG A 92 15.27 -1.75 -1.70
CA ARG A 92 16.58 -1.09 -1.81
C ARG A 92 16.67 0.01 -0.75
N GLU A 93 17.87 0.32 -0.30
CA GLU A 93 18.14 1.47 0.56
C GLU A 93 17.59 2.75 -0.08
N TRP A 94 16.67 3.43 0.64
CA TRP A 94 16.03 4.64 0.16
C TRP A 94 17.04 5.78 -0.07
N GLU A 95 18.17 5.77 0.65
CA GLU A 95 19.28 6.71 0.46
C GLU A 95 19.89 6.60 -0.95
N ALA A 96 20.10 5.37 -1.43
CA ALA A 96 20.64 5.12 -2.76
C ALA A 96 19.69 5.57 -3.88
N LEU A 97 18.38 5.56 -3.61
CA LEU A 97 17.35 6.02 -4.54
C LEU A 97 17.26 7.56 -4.58
N VAL A 98 17.40 8.22 -3.43
CA VAL A 98 17.30 9.68 -3.35
C VAL A 98 18.57 10.42 -3.79
N GLN A 99 19.75 9.78 -3.71
CA GLN A 99 21.02 10.42 -4.06
C GLN A 99 21.03 11.07 -5.46
N PRO A 100 20.61 10.37 -6.55
CA PRO A 100 20.54 10.97 -7.88
C PRO A 100 19.58 12.17 -7.95
N LEU A 101 18.47 12.14 -7.22
CA LEU A 101 17.51 13.25 -7.15
C LEU A 101 18.08 14.48 -6.44
N GLY A 102 18.89 14.27 -5.40
CA GLY A 102 19.57 15.35 -4.68
C GLY A 102 20.58 16.12 -5.53
N ARG A 103 21.17 15.47 -6.56
CA ARG A 103 22.08 16.13 -7.51
C ARG A 103 21.38 17.09 -8.46
N ILE A 104 20.10 16.85 -8.75
CA ILE A 104 19.27 17.77 -9.55
C ILE A 104 18.97 19.03 -8.74
N SER A 105 18.37 18.84 -7.56
CA SER A 105 17.98 19.92 -6.66
C SER A 105 17.70 19.38 -5.25
N PRO A 106 18.12 20.09 -4.20
CA PRO A 106 17.76 19.77 -2.81
C PRO A 106 16.24 19.68 -2.58
N LEU A 107 15.43 20.35 -3.42
CA LEU A 107 13.97 20.29 -3.33
C LEU A 107 13.44 18.87 -3.61
N TYR A 108 13.99 18.17 -4.61
CA TYR A 108 13.57 16.80 -4.93
C TYR A 108 14.02 15.81 -3.86
N PHE A 109 15.17 16.06 -3.23
CA PHE A 109 15.58 15.31 -2.04
C PHE A 109 14.55 15.47 -0.91
N GLY A 110 14.17 16.72 -0.59
CA GLY A 110 13.16 17.00 0.42
C GLY A 110 11.79 16.37 0.11
N LEU A 111 11.36 16.43 -1.15
CA LEU A 111 10.12 15.80 -1.62
C LEU A 111 10.13 14.27 -1.43
N PHE A 112 11.25 13.62 -1.74
CA PHE A 112 11.40 12.17 -1.59
C PHE A 112 11.42 11.77 -0.10
N VAL A 113 12.13 12.50 0.74
CA VAL A 113 12.13 12.26 2.20
C VAL A 113 10.74 12.47 2.79
N PHE A 114 10.01 13.51 2.35
CA PHE A 114 8.62 13.72 2.74
C PHE A 114 7.73 12.54 2.34
N TYR A 115 7.90 12.00 1.13
CA TYR A 115 7.19 10.79 0.69
C TYR A 115 7.47 9.59 1.61
N VAL A 116 8.75 9.31 1.91
CA VAL A 116 9.14 8.19 2.78
C VAL A 116 8.54 8.37 4.18
N ALA A 117 8.67 9.56 4.77
CA ALA A 117 8.10 9.87 6.08
C ALA A 117 6.58 9.68 6.08
N PHE A 118 5.88 10.26 5.09
CA PHE A 118 4.43 10.13 4.93
C PHE A 118 4.01 8.66 4.82
N ALA A 119 4.72 7.84 4.03
CA ALA A 119 4.42 6.43 3.89
C ALA A 119 4.64 5.65 5.20
N VAL A 120 5.70 5.94 5.95
CA VAL A 120 5.96 5.33 7.27
C VAL A 120 4.86 5.71 8.27
N PHE A 121 4.48 6.99 8.36
CA PHE A 121 3.38 7.42 9.23
C PHE A 121 2.04 6.79 8.83
N PHE A 122 1.78 6.64 7.53
CA PHE A 122 0.60 5.97 7.02
C PHE A 122 0.54 4.50 7.46
N ILE A 123 1.65 3.77 7.32
CA ILE A 123 1.74 2.36 7.76
C ILE A 123 1.56 2.26 9.29
N MET A 124 2.22 3.13 10.07
CA MET A 124 2.09 3.14 11.52
C MET A 124 0.66 3.46 11.98
N SER A 125 -0.02 4.37 11.28
CA SER A 125 -1.43 4.71 11.57
C SER A 125 -2.35 3.53 11.26
N LEU A 126 -2.10 2.81 10.17
CA LEU A 126 -2.84 1.60 9.81
C LEU A 126 -2.64 0.49 10.85
N LEU A 127 -1.40 0.24 11.28
CA LEU A 127 -1.09 -0.74 12.33
C LEU A 127 -1.78 -0.38 13.65
N THR A 128 -1.75 0.89 14.02
CA THR A 128 -2.43 1.40 15.22
C THR A 128 -3.94 1.17 15.14
N ALA A 129 -4.57 1.47 14.01
CA ALA A 129 -6.00 1.25 13.82
C ALA A 129 -6.39 -0.24 13.96
N ILE A 130 -5.57 -1.14 13.38
CA ILE A 130 -5.78 -2.59 13.52
C ILE A 130 -5.63 -3.04 14.98
N PHE A 131 -4.62 -2.54 15.68
CA PHE A 131 -4.40 -2.88 17.09
C PHE A 131 -5.58 -2.43 17.97
N VAL A 132 -6.03 -1.18 17.78
CA VAL A 132 -7.19 -0.61 18.49
C VAL A 132 -8.46 -1.42 18.22
N GLU A 133 -8.71 -1.82 16.97
CA GLU A 133 -9.86 -2.65 16.61
C GLU A 133 -9.81 -4.02 17.33
N ARG A 134 -8.65 -4.67 17.38
CA ARG A 134 -8.46 -5.94 18.09
C ARG A 134 -8.68 -5.81 19.59
N THR A 135 -8.10 -4.78 20.22
CA THR A 135 -8.28 -4.53 21.65
C THR A 135 -9.75 -4.24 21.98
N SER A 136 -10.43 -3.47 21.14
CA SER A 136 -11.87 -3.17 21.28
C SER A 136 -12.74 -4.44 21.16
N GLN A 137 -12.42 -5.33 20.23
CA GLN A 137 -13.11 -6.61 20.08
C GLN A 137 -12.97 -7.51 21.30
N ILE A 138 -11.78 -7.59 21.90
CA ILE A 138 -11.53 -8.37 23.12
C ILE A 138 -12.27 -7.76 24.32
N ALA A 139 -12.18 -6.44 24.50
CA ALA A 139 -12.87 -5.76 25.60
C ALA A 139 -14.40 -5.96 25.56
N LYS A 140 -14.99 -6.00 24.35
CA LYS A 140 -16.43 -6.31 24.18
C LYS A 140 -16.75 -7.74 24.58
N LEU A 141 -15.92 -8.71 24.18
CA LEU A 141 -16.10 -10.11 24.55
C LEU A 141 -16.07 -10.28 26.07
N ASP A 142 -15.11 -9.65 26.75
CA ASP A 142 -15.00 -9.70 28.22
C ASP A 142 -16.23 -9.08 28.90
N SER A 143 -16.76 -7.96 28.39
CA SER A 143 -17.97 -7.34 28.93
C SER A 143 -19.24 -8.18 28.71
N ASP A 144 -19.35 -8.85 27.56
CA ASP A 144 -20.50 -9.71 27.24
C ASP A 144 -20.49 -10.97 28.12
N LEU A 145 -19.31 -11.53 28.40
CA LEU A 145 -19.15 -12.66 29.33
C LEU A 145 -19.53 -12.28 30.76
N ALA A 146 -19.02 -11.15 31.27
CA ALA A 146 -19.36 -10.68 32.62
C ALA A 146 -20.86 -10.43 32.79
N ARG A 147 -21.53 -9.89 31.76
CA ARG A 147 -22.97 -9.66 31.77
C ARG A 147 -23.78 -10.97 31.72
N GLN A 148 -23.27 -12.02 31.09
CA GLN A 148 -23.93 -13.33 31.11
C GLN A 148 -23.85 -13.96 32.50
N GLU A 149 -22.71 -13.85 33.19
CA GLU A 149 -22.56 -14.34 34.56
C GLU A 149 -23.53 -13.66 35.56
N GLU A 150 -23.83 -12.37 35.37
CA GLU A 150 -24.82 -11.65 36.19
C GLU A 150 -26.26 -12.10 35.95
N LEU A 151 -26.60 -12.59 34.76
CA LEU A 151 -27.96 -13.03 34.42
C LEU A 151 -28.25 -14.48 34.85
N ASP A 152 -27.20 -15.27 35.07
CA ASP A 152 -27.29 -16.66 35.50
C ASP A 152 -27.30 -16.82 37.04
N GLN A 153 -27.17 -15.71 37.80
CA GLN A 153 -27.31 -15.65 39.27
C GLN A 153 -28.72 -15.19 39.70
#